data_AF-A0A6B1ESF7-F1
#
_entry.id   AF-A0A6B1ESF7-F1
#
_cell.length_a   1.000
_cell.length_b   1.000
_cell.length_c   1.000
_cell.angle_alpha   90.00
_cell.angle_beta   90.00
_cell.angle_gamma   90.00
#
_symmetry.space_group_name_H-M   'P 1'
#
loop_
_entity.id
_entity.type
_entity.pdbx_description
1 polymer ?
#
loop_
_entity_poly.entity_id
_entity_poly.type
_entity_poly.pdbx_seq_one_letter_code
_entity_poly.pdbx_strand_id
1 'polypeptide(L)'
;MTNNTPVTREDHWSRPVAMAPDGQWISLREVIDEEPARFSFAQLSFEQQSELVAERIRQRPVFDVGILGLGVFSKKRAINEVRARTRIGCTLIEVEQRMIVLLIERAREGTL
;
A
#
# COMPACT_ATOMS: atom_id res chain seq x y z
N MET A 1 -8.12 10.53 -22.82
CA MET A 1 -6.87 9.77 -23.05
C MET A 1 -6.32 9.42 -21.68
N THR A 2 -6.51 8.18 -21.22
CA THR A 2 -5.92 7.70 -19.97
C THR A 2 -4.46 7.38 -20.24
N ASN A 3 -3.55 8.21 -19.72
CA ASN A 3 -2.12 7.92 -19.76
C ASN A 3 -1.85 6.68 -18.90
N ASN A 4 -1.81 5.52 -19.54
CA ASN A 4 -1.55 4.23 -18.91
C ASN A 4 -0.03 4.06 -18.77
N THR A 5 0.59 4.83 -17.87
CA THR A 5 2.00 4.61 -17.53
C THR A 5 2.06 3.35 -16.66
N PRO A 6 2.75 2.27 -17.09
CA PRO A 6 2.89 1.07 -16.28
C PRO A 6 3.62 1.41 -14.98
N VAL A 7 3.23 0.76 -13.88
CA VAL A 7 3.98 0.83 -12.61
C VAL A 7 5.37 0.24 -12.87
N THR A 8 6.40 1.02 -12.60
CA THR A 8 7.80 0.63 -12.78
C THR A 8 8.35 -0.05 -11.52
N ARG A 9 9.48 -0.73 -11.65
CA ARG A 9 10.21 -1.28 -10.50
C ARG A 9 10.57 -0.20 -9.47
N GLU A 10 10.95 0.99 -9.93
CA GLU A 10 11.30 2.12 -9.06
C GLU A 10 10.08 2.65 -8.29
N ASP A 11 8.89 2.59 -8.89
CA ASP A 11 7.64 2.93 -8.19
C ASP A 11 7.37 1.96 -7.03
N HIS A 12 7.81 0.70 -7.10
CA HIS A 12 7.68 -0.23 -5.98
C HIS A 12 8.67 0.07 -4.85
N TRP A 13 9.92 0.40 -5.18
CA TRP A 13 10.97 0.69 -4.20
C TRP A 13 10.70 1.95 -3.36
N SER A 14 10.15 2.99 -3.97
CA SER A 14 9.88 4.28 -3.33
C SER A 14 8.59 4.34 -2.49
N ARG A 15 7.67 3.38 -2.68
CA ARG A 15 6.37 3.40 -2.01
C ARG A 15 6.47 2.98 -0.54
N PRO A 16 5.67 3.60 0.35
CA PRO A 16 5.72 3.29 1.76
C PRO A 16 5.13 1.91 2.04
N VAL A 17 5.80 1.14 2.89
CA VAL A 17 5.38 -0.21 3.31
C VAL A 17 5.25 -0.34 4.82
N ALA A 18 5.78 0.62 5.58
CA ALA A 18 5.64 0.70 7.02
C ALA A 18 5.61 2.16 7.50
N MET A 19 5.48 2.35 8.80
CA MET A 19 5.54 3.65 9.48
C MET A 19 6.40 3.51 10.72
N ALA A 20 7.30 4.47 10.96
CA ALA A 20 8.09 4.55 12.18
C ALA A 20 7.27 5.10 13.36
N PRO A 21 7.72 4.92 14.62
CA PRO A 21 7.00 5.40 15.80
C PRO A 21 6.73 6.90 15.85
N ASP A 22 7.56 7.69 15.16
CA ASP A 22 7.42 9.14 15.02
C ASP A 22 6.41 9.55 13.93
N GLY A 23 5.81 8.59 13.23
CA GLY A 23 4.87 8.80 12.14
C GLY A 23 5.50 8.95 10.76
N GLN A 24 6.82 8.81 10.63
CA GLN A 24 7.49 8.85 9.34
C GLN A 24 7.14 7.62 8.48
N TRP A 25 6.88 7.86 7.20
CA TRP A 25 6.69 6.78 6.22
C TRP A 25 8.01 6.11 5.88
N ILE A 26 8.03 4.78 5.92
CA ILE A 26 9.21 3.98 5.56
C ILE A 26 8.93 3.26 4.24
N SER A 27 9.77 3.52 3.24
CA SER A 27 9.70 2.93 1.90
C SER A 27 10.14 1.47 1.87
N LEU A 28 9.81 0.77 0.78
CA LEU A 28 10.29 -0.59 0.57
C LEU A 28 11.83 -0.65 0.55
N ARG A 29 12.48 0.34 -0.08
CA ARG A 29 13.95 0.44 -0.12
C ARG A 29 14.53 0.52 1.30
N GLU A 30 14.02 1.43 2.12
CA GLU A 30 14.47 1.60 3.51
C GLU A 30 14.24 0.33 4.34
N VAL A 31 13.14 -0.41 4.16
CA VAL A 31 12.91 -1.68 4.88
C VAL A 31 13.87 -2.80 4.48
N ILE A 32 14.41 -2.75 3.27
CA ILE A 32 15.38 -3.74 2.78
C ILE A 32 16.80 -3.35 3.19
N ASP A 33 17.12 -2.06 3.13
CA ASP A 33 18.45 -1.52 3.46
C ASP A 33 18.69 -1.41 4.97
N GLU A 34 17.67 -1.03 5.76
CA GLU A 34 17.70 -0.96 7.21
C GLU A 34 16.99 -2.17 7.82
N GLU A 35 17.71 -2.96 8.63
CA GLU A 35 17.30 -4.22 9.24
C GLU A 35 15.77 -4.53 9.20
N PRO A 36 15.34 -5.52 8.39
CA PRO A 36 13.93 -5.72 8.06
C PRO A 36 12.98 -6.05 9.22
N ALA A 37 13.50 -6.35 10.40
CA ALA A 37 12.72 -6.66 11.59
C ALA A 37 12.20 -5.42 12.33
N ARG A 38 12.73 -4.23 12.01
CA ARG A 38 12.47 -3.02 12.78
C ARG A 38 11.08 -2.42 12.52
N PHE A 39 10.56 -2.57 11.30
CA PHE A 39 9.30 -1.95 10.90
C PHE A 39 8.41 -2.96 10.15
N SER A 40 7.29 -3.35 10.77
CA SER A 40 6.33 -4.28 10.18
C SER A 40 4.95 -3.65 10.06
N PHE A 41 4.32 -3.78 8.89
CA PHE A 41 2.92 -3.41 8.67
C PHE A 41 1.99 -4.02 9.72
N ALA A 42 2.22 -5.28 10.09
CA ALA A 42 1.37 -6.00 11.04
C ALA A 42 1.47 -5.46 12.48
N GLN A 43 2.53 -4.71 12.79
CA GLN A 43 2.71 -4.08 14.10
C GLN A 43 2.06 -2.70 14.19
N LEU A 44 1.63 -2.13 13.05
CA LEU A 44 0.93 -0.86 13.01
C LEU A 44 -0.46 -1.00 13.63
N SER A 45 -0.91 0.04 14.33
CA SER A 45 -2.30 0.13 14.76
C SER A 45 -3.23 0.14 13.55
N PHE A 46 -4.48 -0.27 13.72
CA PHE A 46 -5.42 -0.32 12.60
C PHE A 46 -5.65 1.06 11.96
N GLU A 47 -5.50 2.14 12.74
CA GLU A 47 -5.51 3.50 12.26
C GLU A 47 -4.30 3.82 11.36
N GLN A 48 -3.10 3.45 11.79
CA GLN A 48 -1.88 3.64 11.01
C GLN A 48 -1.89 2.79 9.74
N GLN A 49 -2.41 1.56 9.80
CA GLN A 49 -2.60 0.72 8.62
C GLN A 49 -3.52 1.39 7.60
N SER A 50 -4.65 1.95 8.06
CA SER A 50 -5.59 2.68 7.22
C SER A 50 -4.93 3.89 6.53
N GLU A 51 -4.18 4.72 7.26
CA GLU A 51 -3.48 5.86 6.66
C GLU A 51 -2.37 5.45 5.70
N LEU A 52 -1.59 4.41 6.04
CA LEU A 52 -0.57 3.86 5.14
C LEU A 52 -1.19 3.37 3.83
N VAL A 53 -2.30 2.63 3.91
CA VAL A 53 -3.01 2.13 2.73
C VAL A 53 -3.59 3.28 1.91
N ALA A 54 -4.16 4.29 2.56
CA ALA A 54 -4.64 5.50 1.89
C ALA A 54 -3.51 6.23 1.14
N GLU A 55 -2.33 6.37 1.76
CA GLU A 55 -1.13 6.94 1.14
C GLU A 55 -0.69 6.11 -0.07
N ARG A 56 -0.58 4.79 0.08
CA ARG A 56 -0.21 3.87 -0.99
C ARG A 56 -1.17 3.91 -2.17
N ILE A 57 -2.47 4.06 -1.94
CA ILE A 57 -3.48 4.22 -3.00
C ILE A 57 -3.34 5.58 -3.68
N ARG A 58 -3.06 6.63 -2.91
CA ARG A 58 -2.87 7.99 -3.43
C ARG A 58 -1.74 8.06 -4.45
N GLN A 59 -0.61 7.43 -4.13
CA GLN A 59 0.61 7.44 -4.94
C GLN A 59 0.54 6.56 -6.20
N ARG A 60 -0.43 5.63 -6.31
CA ARG A 60 -0.56 4.77 -7.50
C ARG A 60 -0.98 5.58 -8.73
N PRO A 61 -0.27 5.57 -9.86
CA PRO A 61 -0.69 6.31 -11.05
C PRO A 61 -2.05 5.83 -11.58
N VAL A 62 -2.27 4.51 -11.58
CA VAL A 62 -3.51 3.86 -11.99
C VAL A 62 -4.13 3.11 -10.80
N PHE A 63 -5.45 3.23 -10.64
CA PHE A 63 -6.19 2.53 -9.59
C PHE A 63 -7.49 1.97 -10.18
N ASP A 64 -7.38 0.79 -10.79
CA ASP A 64 -8.51 0.11 -11.43
C ASP A 64 -8.95 -1.06 -10.54
N VAL A 65 -9.86 -0.77 -9.62
CA VAL A 65 -10.53 -1.80 -8.81
C VAL A 65 -12.00 -1.83 -9.18
N GLY A 66 -12.45 -2.94 -9.76
CA GLY A 66 -13.86 -3.23 -9.96
C GLY A 66 -14.36 -4.14 -8.83
N ILE A 67 -15.47 -3.76 -8.20
CA ILE A 67 -16.14 -4.64 -7.23
C ILE A 67 -17.47 -5.09 -7.86
N LEU A 68 -17.64 -6.41 -7.99
CA LEU A 68 -18.88 -7.00 -8.48
C LEU A 68 -20.06 -6.51 -7.63
N GLY A 69 -21.09 -5.97 -8.28
CA GLY A 69 -22.27 -5.40 -7.62
C GLY A 69 -22.13 -3.93 -7.17
N LEU A 70 -20.93 -3.34 -7.20
CA LEU A 70 -20.69 -1.94 -6.80
C LEU A 70 -20.02 -1.06 -7.87
N GLY A 71 -19.61 -1.66 -8.98
CA GLY A 71 -19.01 -0.98 -10.13
C GLY A 71 -17.53 -0.64 -9.95
N VAL A 72 -17.04 0.32 -10.74
CA VAL A 72 -15.64 0.77 -10.71
C VAL A 72 -15.42 1.71 -9.53
N PHE A 73 -14.37 1.43 -8.76
CA PHE A 73 -13.96 2.22 -7.61
C PHE A 73 -12.94 3.28 -8.01
N SER A 74 -13.30 4.56 -7.92
CA SER A 74 -12.33 5.63 -8.10
C SER A 74 -11.31 5.62 -6.95
N LYS A 75 -10.09 6.08 -7.24
CA LYS A 75 -9.04 6.28 -6.22
C LYS A 75 -9.55 7.09 -5.01
N LYS A 76 -10.28 8.18 -5.27
CA LYS A 76 -10.88 9.04 -4.23
C LYS A 76 -11.85 8.24 -3.34
N ARG A 77 -12.71 7.43 -3.94
CA ARG A 77 -13.66 6.59 -3.19
C ARG A 77 -12.91 5.55 -2.36
N ALA A 78 -11.91 4.86 -2.93
CA ALA A 78 -11.12 3.86 -2.22
C ALA A 78 -10.42 4.44 -0.98
N ILE A 79 -9.79 5.61 -1.12
CA ILE A 79 -9.17 6.32 0.01
C ILE A 79 -10.20 6.63 1.10
N ASN A 80 -11.39 7.11 0.72
CA ASN A 80 -12.46 7.40 1.68
C ASN A 80 -12.94 6.16 2.42
N GLU A 81 -13.18 5.04 1.70
CA GLU A 81 -13.60 3.78 2.33
C GLU A 81 -12.53 3.25 3.31
N VAL A 82 -11.26 3.31 2.92
CA VAL A 82 -10.12 2.88 3.75
C VAL A 82 -10.05 3.72 5.03
N ARG A 83 -10.13 5.05 4.91
CA ARG A 83 -10.09 5.98 6.06
C ARG A 83 -11.30 5.83 6.98
N ALA A 84 -12.48 5.65 6.39
CA ALA A 84 -13.70 5.39 7.13
C ALA A 84 -13.75 3.96 7.70
N ARG A 85 -12.78 3.10 7.34
CA ARG A 85 -12.67 1.69 7.80
C ARG A 85 -13.98 0.94 7.59
N THR A 86 -14.63 1.19 6.45
CA THR A 86 -15.84 0.45 6.06
C THR A 86 -15.47 -1.00 5.75
N ARG A 87 -16.45 -1.88 5.57
CA ARG A 87 -16.19 -3.28 5.17
C ARG A 87 -15.31 -3.35 3.91
N ILE A 88 -15.54 -2.47 2.93
CA ILE A 88 -14.72 -2.39 1.70
C ILE A 88 -13.32 -1.88 2.04
N GLY A 89 -13.22 -0.83 2.85
CA GLY A 89 -11.94 -0.28 3.32
C GLY A 89 -11.08 -1.31 4.03
N CYS A 90 -11.66 -2.10 4.94
CA CYS A 90 -10.99 -3.19 5.65
C CYS A 90 -10.47 -4.25 4.67
N THR A 91 -11.28 -4.66 3.69
CA THR A 91 -10.84 -5.59 2.65
C THR A 91 -9.67 -5.03 1.83
N LEU A 92 -9.69 -3.74 1.49
CA LEU A 92 -8.56 -3.10 0.80
C LEU A 92 -7.29 -3.07 1.67
N ILE A 93 -7.42 -2.86 2.98
CA ILE A 93 -6.29 -2.92 3.93
C ILE A 93 -5.68 -4.32 3.96
N GLU A 94 -6.51 -5.37 4.05
CA GLU A 94 -6.05 -6.77 4.03
C GLU A 94 -5.33 -7.13 2.72
N VAL A 95 -5.86 -6.67 1.58
CA VAL A 95 -5.24 -6.87 0.27
C VAL A 95 -3.89 -6.18 0.21
N GLU A 96 -3.78 -4.92 0.67
CA GLU A 96 -2.51 -4.22 0.70
C GLU A 96 -1.50 -4.86 1.64
N GLN A 97 -1.93 -5.37 2.80
CA GLN A 97 -1.03 -6.09 3.71
C GLN A 97 -0.38 -7.28 3.00
N ARG A 98 -1.16 -8.11 2.30
CA ARG A 98 -0.65 -9.26 1.53
C ARG A 98 0.28 -8.79 0.41
N MET A 99 -0.07 -7.72 -0.28
CA MET A 99 0.77 -7.14 -1.32
C MET A 99 2.10 -6.61 -0.77
N ILE A 100 2.10 -5.98 0.40
CA ILE A 100 3.33 -5.48 1.05
C ILE A 100 4.25 -6.65 1.41
N VAL A 101 3.70 -7.72 2.01
CA VAL A 101 4.48 -8.93 2.33
C VAL A 101 5.13 -9.50 1.07
N LEU A 102 4.35 -9.66 -0.01
CA LEU A 102 4.86 -10.16 -1.29
C LEU A 102 5.95 -9.25 -1.90
N LEU A 103 5.79 -7.92 -1.79
CA LEU A 103 6.79 -6.97 -2.30
C LEU A 103 8.10 -7.07 -1.51
N ILE A 104 8.02 -7.22 -0.19
CA ILE A 104 9.20 -7.40 0.67
C ILE A 104 9.92 -8.71 0.33
N GLU A 105 9.18 -9.81 0.18
CA GLU A 105 9.74 -11.12 -0.20
C GLU A 105 10.47 -11.05 -1.55
N ARG A 106 9.81 -10.52 -2.59
CA ARG A 106 10.41 -10.35 -3.92
C ARG A 106 11.61 -9.42 -3.93
N ALA A 107 11.57 -8.35 -3.15
CA ALA A 107 12.70 -7.43 -3.03
C ALA A 107 13.91 -8.12 -2.42
N ARG A 108 13.73 -8.98 -1.40
CA ARG A 108 14.82 -9.77 -0.79
C ARG A 108 15.38 -10.83 -1.73
N GLU A 109 14.53 -11.45 -2.54
CA GLU A 109 14.94 -12.45 -3.54
C GLU A 109 15.58 -11.82 -4.79
N GLY A 110 15.54 -10.49 -4.93
CA GLY A 110 16.03 -9.78 -6.12
C GLY A 110 15.11 -9.90 -7.34
N THR A 111 13.89 -10.40 -7.17
CA THR A 111 12.90 -10.70 -8.22
C THR A 111 11.82 -9.62 -8.39
N LEU A 112 12.02 -8.44 -7.77
CA LEU A 112 11.13 -7.28 -7.85
C LEU A 112 11.08 -6.64 -9.24
#